data_AF-A0A1D8TQU1-F1
#
_entry.id   AF-A0A1D8TQU1-F1
#
_cell.length_a   1.000
_cell.length_b   1.000
_cell.length_c   1.000
_cell.angle_alpha   90.00
_cell.angle_beta   90.00
_cell.angle_gamma   90.00
#
_symmetry.space_group_name_H-M   'P 1'
#
loop_
_entity.id
_entity.type
_entity.pdbx_description
1 polymer ?
#
loop_
_entity_poly.entity_id
_entity_poly.type
_entity_poly.pdbx_seq_one_letter_code
_entity_poly.pdbx_strand_id
1 'polypeptide(L)'
;MPTLTRQNSTTDMEVTSIRLDRQLKDKLKELSGSQGYQALIRDILWNYVQHKSGDYRPQFCKSDIRATIQAIAERKERCVLTGKYIEPQEPMLLGLTINGEMLPLSIGSLSDC
;
A
#
# COMPACT_ATOMS: atom_id res chain seq x y z
N MET A 1 -18.21 13.25 18.73
CA MET A 1 -19.10 13.12 17.56
C MET A 1 -18.28 12.50 16.44
N PRO A 2 -18.58 11.28 15.97
CA PRO A 2 -17.82 10.66 14.90
C PRO A 2 -18.32 11.17 13.55
N THR A 3 -17.39 11.72 12.77
CA THR A 3 -17.59 12.31 11.45
C THR A 3 -17.94 11.20 10.46
N LEU A 4 -19.09 11.33 9.78
CA LEU A 4 -19.52 10.40 8.73
C LEU A 4 -18.46 10.30 7.64
N THR A 5 -18.00 9.08 7.39
CA THR A 5 -17.32 8.69 6.15
C THR A 5 -18.22 9.03 4.96
N ARG A 6 -17.76 9.99 4.15
CA ARG A 6 -18.37 10.41 2.89
C ARG A 6 -18.65 9.19 2.01
N GLN A 7 -19.93 8.85 1.84
CA GLN A 7 -20.39 7.90 0.84
C GLN A 7 -20.10 8.50 -0.53
N ASN A 8 -19.10 7.97 -1.24
CA ASN A 8 -18.83 8.36 -2.61
C ASN A 8 -20.04 7.98 -3.47
N SER A 9 -20.67 9.00 -4.05
CA SER A 9 -21.81 8.86 -4.96
C SER A 9 -21.45 7.96 -6.14
N THR A 10 -22.32 7.01 -6.48
CA THR A 10 -22.13 6.08 -7.61
C THR A 10 -22.28 6.74 -8.99
N THR A 11 -22.59 8.04 -9.02
CA THR A 11 -22.93 8.79 -10.23
C THR A 11 -21.79 8.87 -11.25
N ASP A 12 -20.53 8.82 -10.79
CA ASP A 12 -19.33 8.91 -11.66
C ASP A 12 -18.62 7.56 -11.85
N MET A 13 -19.21 6.44 -11.39
CA MET A 13 -18.57 5.13 -11.44
C MET A 13 -18.99 4.34 -12.69
N GLU A 14 -18.00 3.84 -13.43
CA GLU A 14 -18.23 2.89 -14.53
C GLU A 14 -18.40 1.46 -14.00
N VAL A 15 -19.45 0.77 -14.43
CA VAL A 15 -19.71 -0.63 -14.06
C VAL A 15 -19.02 -1.56 -15.06
N THR A 16 -18.06 -2.35 -14.58
CA THR A 16 -17.39 -3.40 -15.37
C THR A 16 -17.70 -4.79 -14.80
N SER A 17 -17.98 -5.76 -15.68
CA SER A 17 -18.19 -7.16 -15.30
C SER A 17 -16.88 -7.93 -15.31
N ILE A 18 -16.48 -8.46 -14.15
CA ILE A 18 -15.27 -9.28 -14.00
C ILE A 18 -15.71 -10.71 -13.63
N ARG A 19 -15.26 -11.70 -14.40
CA ARG A 19 -15.45 -13.12 -14.07
C ARG A 19 -14.36 -13.59 -13.12
N LEU A 20 -14.77 -14.23 -12.03
CA LEU A 20 -13.89 -14.80 -11.01
C LEU A 20 -14.17 -16.28 -10.88
N ASP A 21 -13.13 -17.06 -10.62
CA ASP A 21 -13.29 -18.44 -10.19
C ASP A 21 -14.12 -18.51 -8.90
N ARG A 22 -14.94 -19.55 -8.79
CA ARG A 22 -15.81 -19.78 -7.62
C ARG A 22 -15.00 -19.76 -6.32
N GLN A 23 -13.89 -20.48 -6.28
CA GLN A 23 -13.04 -20.59 -5.09
C GLN A 23 -12.46 -19.23 -4.66
N LEU A 24 -12.03 -18.41 -5.63
CA LEU A 24 -11.54 -17.07 -5.36
C LEU A 24 -12.65 -16.19 -4.77
N LYS A 25 -13.84 -16.24 -5.36
CA LYS A 25 -15.00 -15.49 -4.88
C LYS A 25 -15.37 -15.86 -3.43
N ASP A 26 -15.31 -17.13 -3.09
CA ASP A 26 -15.62 -17.62 -1.74
C ASP A 26 -14.58 -17.12 -0.72
N LYS A 27 -13.28 -17.19 -1.03
CA LYS A 27 -12.22 -16.63 -0.19
C LYS A 27 -12.33 -15.11 -0.01
N LEU A 28 -12.66 -14.37 -1.08
CA LEU A 28 -12.85 -12.92 -0.99
C LEU A 28 -14.04 -12.53 -0.11
N LYS A 29 -15.12 -13.34 -0.10
CA LYS A 29 -16.25 -13.15 0.81
C LYS A 29 -15.87 -13.38 2.27
N GLU A 30 -15.10 -14.43 2.52
CA GLU A 30 -14.58 -14.73 3.87
C GLU A 30 -13.71 -13.58 4.39
N LEU A 31 -12.78 -13.08 3.57
CA LEU A 31 -11.89 -11.97 3.93
C LEU A 31 -12.60 -10.63 4.09
N SER A 32 -13.64 -10.36 3.31
CA SER A 32 -14.32 -9.05 3.30
C SER A 32 -15.37 -8.87 4.40
N GLY A 33 -15.81 -9.95 5.07
CA GLY A 33 -16.78 -9.90 6.16
C GLY A 33 -18.00 -9.03 5.82
N SER A 34 -18.28 -8.01 6.65
CA SER A 34 -19.42 -7.10 6.50
C SER A 34 -19.24 -6.02 5.42
N GLN A 35 -18.01 -5.77 4.94
CA GLN A 35 -17.73 -4.76 3.90
C GLN A 35 -18.18 -5.23 2.51
N GLY A 36 -18.26 -6.55 2.31
CA GLY A 36 -18.65 -7.17 1.06
C GLY A 36 -17.51 -7.23 0.03
N TYR A 37 -17.41 -8.35 -0.66
CA TYR A 37 -16.24 -8.66 -1.49
C TYR A 37 -16.06 -7.71 -2.69
N GLN A 38 -17.12 -7.05 -3.16
CA GLN A 38 -17.03 -6.09 -4.27
C GLN A 38 -16.27 -4.82 -3.86
N ALA A 39 -16.49 -4.34 -2.64
CA ALA A 39 -15.74 -3.21 -2.10
C ALA A 39 -14.26 -3.59 -1.91
N LEU A 40 -14.01 -4.79 -1.36
CA LEU A 40 -12.65 -5.32 -1.22
C LEU A 40 -11.91 -5.41 -2.57
N ILE A 41 -12.56 -5.94 -3.61
CA ILE A 41 -11.96 -6.01 -4.96
C ILE A 41 -11.62 -4.61 -5.47
N ARG A 42 -12.52 -3.64 -5.31
CA ARG A 42 -12.27 -2.26 -5.74
C ARG A 42 -11.05 -1.69 -5.02
N ASP A 43 -10.94 -1.90 -3.72
CA ASP A 43 -9.82 -1.40 -2.92
C ASP A 43 -8.50 -2.09 -3.33
N ILE A 44 -8.51 -3.40 -3.56
CA ILE A 44 -7.35 -4.15 -4.08
C ILE A 44 -6.92 -3.63 -5.45
N LEU A 45 -7.86 -3.47 -6.39
CA LEU A 45 -7.56 -2.97 -7.73
C LEU A 45 -7.04 -1.53 -7.69
N TRP A 46 -7.62 -0.69 -6.84
CA TRP A 46 -7.15 0.67 -6.65
C TRP A 46 -5.73 0.68 -6.09
N ASN A 47 -5.46 -0.09 -5.03
CA ASN A 47 -4.13 -0.22 -4.46
C ASN A 47 -3.11 -0.76 -5.48
N TYR A 48 -3.50 -1.73 -6.31
CA TYR A 48 -2.65 -2.26 -7.37
C TYR A 48 -2.30 -1.17 -8.40
N VAL A 49 -3.30 -0.42 -8.89
CA VAL A 49 -3.08 0.68 -9.83
C VAL A 49 -2.20 1.74 -9.21
N GLN A 50 -2.48 2.14 -7.97
CA GLN A 50 -1.72 3.15 -7.24
C GLN A 50 -0.26 2.76 -7.01
N HIS A 51 -0.02 1.50 -6.65
CA HIS A 51 1.33 0.97 -6.49
C HIS A 51 2.09 0.90 -7.84
N LYS A 52 1.38 0.71 -8.95
CA LYS A 52 1.96 0.65 -10.30
C LYS A 52 2.13 2.02 -10.97
N SER A 53 1.26 2.98 -10.69
CA SER A 53 1.33 4.34 -11.24
C SER A 53 2.37 5.19 -10.51
N GLY A 54 2.68 4.87 -9.25
CA GLY A 54 3.63 5.64 -8.43
C GLY A 54 3.06 6.95 -7.88
N ASP A 55 1.81 7.26 -8.21
CA ASP A 55 1.10 8.51 -7.87
C ASP A 55 0.48 8.51 -6.47
N TYR A 56 0.19 7.34 -5.91
CA TYR A 56 -0.31 7.21 -4.54
C TYR A 56 0.57 6.26 -3.76
N ARG A 57 1.08 6.77 -2.65
CA ARG A 57 1.89 6.04 -1.69
C ARG A 57 1.02 5.81 -0.47
N PRO A 58 0.84 4.56 -0.01
CA PRO A 58 0.35 4.34 1.34
C PRO A 58 1.22 5.19 2.27
N GLN A 59 0.60 6.01 3.13
CA GLN A 59 1.34 6.68 4.18
C GLN A 59 1.76 5.61 5.18
N PHE A 60 2.91 5.01 4.93
CA PHE A 60 3.55 4.16 5.92
C PHE A 60 4.03 5.05 7.05
N CYS A 61 3.86 4.55 8.26
CA CYS A 61 4.44 5.13 9.45
C CYS A 61 5.45 4.16 10.07
N LYS A 62 6.18 4.63 11.08
CA LYS A 62 7.16 3.80 11.77
C LYS A 62 6.55 2.50 12.32
N SER A 63 5.32 2.53 12.83
CA SER A 63 4.66 1.34 13.39
C SER A 63 4.33 0.26 12.35
N ASP A 64 4.36 0.60 11.06
CA ASP A 64 4.17 -0.40 10.00
C ASP A 64 5.44 -1.21 9.72
N ILE A 65 6.61 -0.76 10.21
CA ILE A 65 7.92 -1.39 10.00
C ILE A 65 8.28 -2.25 11.21
N ARG A 66 8.29 -3.58 11.05
CA ARG A 66 8.59 -4.53 12.13
C ARG A 66 10.08 -4.83 12.30
N ALA A 67 10.88 -4.63 11.25
CA ALA A 67 12.32 -4.84 11.27
C ALA A 67 13.01 -4.04 10.18
N THR A 68 14.31 -3.79 10.34
CA THR A 68 15.14 -3.12 9.33
C THR A 68 16.44 -3.86 9.06
N ILE A 69 16.90 -3.79 7.82
CA ILE A 69 18.18 -4.35 7.35
C ILE A 69 18.99 -3.25 6.69
N GLN A 70 20.29 -3.16 6.97
CA GLN A 70 21.18 -2.24 6.25
C GLN A 70 21.38 -2.68 4.80
N ALA A 71 21.32 -1.71 3.87
CA ALA A 71 21.47 -1.96 2.45
C ALA A 71 22.15 -0.78 1.75
N ILE A 72 22.59 -1.01 0.51
CA ILE A 72 23.07 0.03 -0.41
C ILE A 72 22.11 0.04 -1.61
N ALA A 73 21.69 1.21 -2.04
CA ALA A 73 20.81 1.33 -3.19
C ALA A 73 21.57 0.99 -4.50
N GLU A 74 21.14 -0.02 -5.25
CA GLU A 74 21.76 -0.32 -6.56
C GLU A 74 21.31 0.65 -7.66
N ARG A 75 20.13 1.24 -7.50
CA ARG A 75 19.51 2.20 -8.41
C ARG A 75 18.87 3.32 -7.60
N LYS A 76 18.36 4.35 -8.28
CA LYS A 76 17.64 5.43 -7.64
C LYS A 76 16.36 4.88 -7.01
N GLU A 77 16.25 5.02 -5.70
CA GLU A 77 15.09 4.63 -4.91
C GLU A 77 14.45 5.88 -4.30
N ARG A 78 13.29 5.72 -3.66
CA ARG A 78 12.64 6.82 -2.94
C ARG A 78 12.11 6.31 -1.61
N CYS A 79 12.57 6.92 -0.51
CA CYS A 79 12.16 6.56 0.83
C CYS A 79 10.63 6.58 0.95
N VAL A 80 10.08 5.52 1.52
CA VAL A 80 8.63 5.36 1.62
C VAL A 80 8.00 6.25 2.72
N LEU A 81 8.76 6.59 3.77
CA LEU A 81 8.28 7.41 4.90
C LEU A 81 8.39 8.91 4.60
N THR A 82 9.55 9.36 4.13
CA THR A 82 9.82 10.80 3.93
C THR A 82 9.61 11.26 2.49
N GLY A 83 9.56 10.32 1.54
CA GLY A 83 9.54 10.64 0.11
C GLY A 83 10.86 11.17 -0.44
N LYS A 84 11.94 11.23 0.36
CA LYS A 84 13.27 11.65 -0.11
C LYS A 84 13.83 10.65 -1.12
N TYR A 85 14.47 11.14 -2.18
CA TYR A 85 15.23 10.26 -3.09
C TYR A 85 16.48 9.70 -2.40
N ILE A 86 16.79 8.46 -2.74
CA ILE A 86 18.01 7.75 -2.35
C ILE A 86 18.75 7.47 -3.66
N GLU A 87 19.92 8.06 -3.83
CA GLU A 87 20.68 7.92 -5.07
C GLU A 87 21.38 6.55 -5.16
N PRO A 88 21.73 6.09 -6.37
CA PRO A 88 22.54 4.88 -6.52
C PRO A 88 23.82 4.95 -5.69
N GLN A 89 24.19 3.82 -5.07
CA GLN A 89 25.32 3.64 -4.15
C GLN A 89 25.18 4.39 -2.81
N GLU A 90 24.03 5.04 -2.54
CA GLU A 90 23.76 5.65 -1.25
C GLU A 90 23.36 4.57 -0.21
N PRO A 91 23.88 4.65 1.04
CA PRO A 91 23.42 3.80 2.13
C PRO A 91 21.95 4.03 2.46
N MET A 92 21.21 2.94 2.70
CA MET A 92 19.80 2.97 3.07
C MET A 92 19.44 1.85 4.04
N LEU A 93 18.20 1.85 4.51
CA LEU A 93 17.59 0.72 5.21
C LEU A 93 16.53 0.08 4.32
N LEU A 94 16.41 -1.24 4.38
CA LEU A 94 15.23 -1.95 3.91
C LEU A 94 14.34 -2.25 5.12
N GLY A 95 13.14 -1.67 5.12
CA GLY A 95 12.13 -1.90 6.14
C GLY A 95 11.23 -3.06 5.76
N LEU A 96 11.12 -4.05 6.65
CA LEU A 96 10.16 -5.14 6.52
C LEU A 96 8.84 -4.72 7.17
N THR A 97 7.76 -4.70 6.40
CA THR A 97 6.44 -4.32 6.92
C THR A 97 5.81 -5.46 7.74
N ILE A 98 4.80 -5.13 8.55
CA ILE A 98 3.94 -6.13 9.22
C ILE A 98 3.29 -7.10 8.23
N ASN A 99 3.06 -6.65 6.99
CA ASN A 99 2.48 -7.45 5.90
C ASN A 99 3.53 -8.24 5.11
N GLY A 100 4.82 -8.14 5.46
CA GLY A 100 5.90 -8.91 4.85
C GLY A 100 6.53 -8.27 3.60
N GLU A 101 6.28 -6.99 3.33
CA GLU A 101 6.85 -6.26 2.20
C GLU A 101 8.20 -5.64 2.58
N MET A 102 9.13 -5.54 1.62
CA MET A 102 10.42 -4.87 1.81
C MET A 102 10.39 -3.50 1.13
N LEU A 103 10.59 -2.43 1.91
CA LEU A 103 10.46 -1.04 1.45
C LEU A 103 11.76 -0.25 1.67
N PRO A 104 12.14 0.64 0.74
CA PRO A 104 13.32 1.48 0.89
C PRO A 104 13.09 2.61 1.90
N LEU A 105 14.06 2.81 2.80
CA LEU A 105 14.04 3.80 3.87
C LEU A 105 15.36 4.59 3.87
N SER A 106 15.29 5.93 3.85
CA SER A 106 16.48 6.74 4.07
C SER A 106 17.00 6.57 5.50
N ILE A 107 18.31 6.67 5.69
CA ILE A 107 18.90 6.72 7.03
C ILE A 107 18.26 7.88 7.82
N GLY A 108 17.81 7.59 9.05
CA GLY A 108 17.12 8.56 9.92
C GLY A 108 15.60 8.67 9.70
N SER A 109 15.03 8.10 8.64
CA SER A 109 13.59 8.25 8.35
C SER A 109 12.63 7.66 9.40
N LEU A 110 13.12 6.76 10.27
CA LEU A 110 12.33 6.14 11.34
C LEU A 110 12.17 7.01 12.59
N SER A 111 12.85 8.15 12.69
CA SER A 111 12.64 9.14 13.75
C SER A 111 11.67 10.27 13.36
N ASP A 112 11.34 10.38 12.08
CA ASP A 112 10.61 11.53 11.51
C ASP A 112 9.09 11.28 11.38
N CYS A 113 8.57 10.18 11.95
CA CYS A 113 7.19 9.75 11.81
C CYS A 113 6.49 9.53 13.15
#